data_AF-A0A2W7AFL8-F1
#
_entry.id   AF-A0A2W7AFL8-F1
#
_cell.length_a   1.000
_cell.length_b   1.000
_cell.length_c   1.000
_cell.angle_alpha   90.00
_cell.angle_beta   90.00
_cell.angle_gamma   90.00
#
_symmetry.space_group_name_H-M   'P 1'
#
loop_
_entity.id
_entity.type
_entity.pdbx_description
1 polymer ?
#
loop_
_entity_poly.entity_id
_entity_poly.type
_entity_poly.pdbx_seq_one_letter_code
_entity_poly.pdbx_strand_id
1 'polypeptide(L)'
;MAAVVDLWWEWVEQSLSVRDCERSTGDWVKQYLLPAHYWHQQSVRTKNPTLNATYQIAAQQAQASLMRHPITTAMSCEQFTHWQTWATSMVTKFQRTSSPVEGRNGYLSQIHHNRRGLSTRRLRVMTTIHNFHLQRSDGSTAAERLFGKPSPDLFEWLVQQMPVLPQARRGKAAAKARTPFLPTVPA
;
A
#
# COMPACT_ATOMS: atom_id res chain seq x y z
N MET A 1 15.96 1.69 1.75
CA MET A 1 15.74 0.23 1.66
C MET A 1 16.28 -0.50 2.88
N ALA A 2 17.50 -0.19 3.37
CA ALA A 2 17.99 -0.68 4.66
C ALA A 2 17.02 -0.39 5.81
N ALA A 3 16.59 0.88 5.95
CA ALA A 3 15.73 1.33 7.05
C ALA A 3 14.43 0.53 7.30
N VAL A 4 13.81 -0.09 6.29
CA VAL A 4 12.57 -0.88 6.49
C VAL A 4 12.90 -2.28 7.01
N VAL A 5 13.99 -2.88 6.53
CA VAL A 5 14.49 -4.15 7.03
C VAL A 5 15.02 -3.98 8.45
N ASP A 6 15.76 -2.90 8.70
CA ASP A 6 16.29 -2.54 10.02
C ASP A 6 15.16 -2.32 11.02
N LEU A 7 14.13 -1.53 10.66
CA LEU A 7 12.95 -1.31 11.50
C LEU A 7 12.19 -2.62 11.81
N TRP A 8 12.09 -3.52 10.83
CA TRP A 8 11.46 -4.82 11.08
C TRP A 8 12.28 -5.67 12.05
N TRP A 9 13.61 -5.67 11.94
CA TRP A 9 14.47 -6.35 12.91
C TRP A 9 14.41 -5.72 14.30
N GLU A 10 14.38 -4.39 14.41
CA GLU A 10 14.15 -3.69 15.67
C GLU A 10 12.83 -4.12 16.31
N TRP A 11 11.76 -4.27 15.52
CA TRP A 11 10.48 -4.75 16.03
C TRP A 11 10.53 -6.22 16.46
N VAL A 12 11.27 -7.07 15.75
CA VAL A 12 11.52 -8.46 16.15
C VAL A 12 12.23 -8.51 17.50
N GLU A 13 13.30 -7.73 17.67
CA GLU A 13 14.07 -7.68 18.92
C GLU A 13 13.22 -7.15 20.08
N GLN A 14 12.45 -6.08 19.87
CA GLN A 14 11.50 -5.57 20.87
C GLN A 14 10.45 -6.64 21.24
N SER A 15 9.89 -7.32 20.25
CA SER A 15 8.88 -8.36 20.48
C SER A 15 9.42 -9.58 21.23
N LEU A 16 10.71 -9.90 21.04
CA LEU A 16 11.40 -10.96 21.79
C LEU A 16 11.72 -10.52 23.23
N SER A 17 12.14 -9.26 23.42
CA SER A 17 12.46 -8.72 24.76
C SER A 17 11.25 -8.74 25.71
N VAL A 18 10.05 -8.44 25.20
CA VAL A 18 8.80 -8.48 25.99
C VAL A 18 8.41 -9.90 26.42
N ARG A 19 8.90 -10.93 25.72
CA ARG A 19 8.58 -12.35 25.98
C ARG A 19 9.53 -13.02 26.98
N ASP A 20 10.56 -12.30 27.43
CA ASP A 20 11.56 -12.78 28.39
C ASP A 20 12.14 -14.16 28.03
N CYS A 21 12.44 -14.35 26.75
CA CYS A 21 13.00 -15.61 26.25
C CYS A 21 14.52 -15.67 26.48
N GLU A 22 15.03 -16.88 26.74
CA GLU A 22 16.47 -17.11 26.85
C GLU A 22 17.20 -16.67 25.56
N ARG A 23 18.41 -16.12 25.70
CA ARG A 23 19.22 -15.64 24.57
C ARG A 23 19.40 -16.70 23.47
N SER A 24 19.61 -17.95 23.87
CA SER A 24 19.73 -19.10 22.98
C SER A 24 18.47 -19.34 22.12
N THR A 25 17.29 -19.15 22.72
CA THR A 25 16.01 -19.26 22.02
C THR A 25 15.80 -18.06 21.08
N GLY A 26 16.16 -16.85 21.52
CA GLY A 26 16.12 -15.66 20.67
C GLY A 26 16.99 -15.80 19.42
N ASP A 27 18.22 -16.31 19.56
CA ASP A 27 19.11 -16.55 18.43
C ASP A 27 18.59 -17.64 17.49
N TRP A 28 18.03 -18.72 18.04
CA TRP A 28 17.37 -19.76 17.25
C TRP A 28 16.18 -19.22 16.44
N VAL A 29 15.34 -18.38 17.07
CA VAL A 29 14.21 -17.74 16.40
C VAL A 29 14.69 -16.90 15.21
N LYS A 30 15.71 -16.06 15.41
CA LYS A 30 16.21 -15.13 14.39
C LYS A 30 16.93 -15.83 13.24
N GLN A 31 17.72 -16.88 13.54
CA GLN A 31 18.59 -17.52 12.54
C GLN A 31 17.96 -18.72 11.85
N TYR A 32 16.98 -19.39 12.46
CA TYR A 32 16.39 -20.62 11.93
C TYR A 32 14.88 -20.51 11.72
N LEU A 33 14.13 -20.12 12.76
CA LEU A 33 12.67 -20.15 12.70
C LEU A 33 12.11 -19.11 11.71
N LEU A 34 12.47 -17.83 11.88
CA LEU A 34 12.00 -16.75 11.02
C LEU A 34 12.40 -16.95 9.54
N PRO A 35 13.65 -17.32 9.20
CA PRO A 35 14.03 -17.63 7.82
C PRO A 35 13.26 -18.80 7.21
N ALA A 36 13.03 -19.89 7.94
CA ALA A 36 12.27 -21.04 7.45
C ALA A 36 10.82 -20.65 7.11
N HIS A 37 10.16 -19.92 8.01
CA HIS A 37 8.81 -19.42 7.79
C HIS A 37 8.72 -18.39 6.66
N TYR A 38 9.73 -17.52 6.54
CA TYR A 38 9.82 -16.57 5.44
C TYR A 38 9.91 -17.28 4.08
N TRP A 39 10.85 -18.20 3.91
CA TRP A 39 11.02 -18.90 2.64
C TRP A 39 9.82 -19.75 2.26
N HIS A 40 9.20 -20.40 3.25
CA HIS A 40 7.95 -21.13 3.03
C HIS A 40 6.82 -20.21 2.55
N GLN A 41 6.63 -19.05 3.18
CA GLN A 41 5.61 -18.10 2.75
C GLN A 41 5.89 -17.55 1.34
N GLN A 42 7.16 -17.27 1.01
CA GLN A 42 7.53 -16.74 -0.31
C GLN A 42 7.34 -17.78 -1.43
N SER A 43 7.67 -19.06 -1.18
CA SER A 43 7.48 -20.11 -2.19
C SER A 43 6.00 -20.33 -2.53
N VAL A 44 5.10 -20.20 -1.55
CA VAL A 44 3.64 -20.29 -1.76
C VAL A 44 3.08 -19.04 -2.45
N ARG A 45 3.58 -17.83 -2.12
CA ARG A 45 3.05 -16.57 -2.67
C ARG A 45 3.52 -16.26 -4.10
N THR A 46 4.70 -16.72 -4.49
CA THR A 46 5.28 -16.36 -5.80
C THR A 46 4.53 -17.06 -6.94
N LYS A 47 4.10 -16.28 -7.93
CA LYS A 47 3.47 -16.79 -9.16
C LYS A 47 4.44 -16.93 -10.34
N ASN A 48 5.69 -16.49 -10.16
CA ASN A 48 6.73 -16.56 -11.19
C ASN A 48 7.40 -17.95 -11.17
N PRO A 49 7.28 -18.77 -12.23
CA PRO A 49 7.80 -20.14 -12.25
C PRO A 49 9.33 -20.23 -12.04
N THR A 50 10.09 -19.30 -12.63
CA THR A 50 11.56 -19.28 -12.57
C THR A 50 12.06 -19.00 -11.15
N LEU A 51 11.42 -18.06 -10.45
CA LEU A 51 11.77 -17.76 -9.06
C LEU A 51 11.23 -18.82 -8.08
N ASN A 52 10.11 -19.47 -8.41
CA ASN A 52 9.47 -20.44 -7.54
C ASN A 52 10.39 -21.63 -7.24
N ALA A 53 11.06 -22.18 -8.26
CA ALA A 53 12.01 -23.28 -8.07
C ALA A 53 13.12 -22.91 -7.06
N THR A 54 13.68 -21.71 -7.18
CA THR A 54 14.73 -21.23 -6.27
C THR A 54 14.20 -21.07 -4.84
N TYR A 55 12.98 -20.53 -4.68
CA TYR A 55 12.36 -20.35 -3.36
C TYR A 55 11.98 -21.67 -2.71
N GLN A 56 11.56 -22.68 -3.48
CA GLN A 56 11.28 -24.02 -2.96
C GLN A 56 12.54 -24.67 -2.42
N ILE A 57 13.67 -24.58 -3.14
CA ILE A 57 14.96 -25.08 -2.66
C ILE A 57 15.37 -24.37 -1.38
N ALA A 58 15.29 -23.05 -1.33
CA ALA A 58 15.62 -22.27 -0.13
C ALA A 58 14.70 -22.63 1.05
N ALA A 59 13.40 -22.82 0.82
CA ALA A 59 12.46 -23.24 1.84
C ALA A 59 12.77 -24.63 2.39
N GLN A 60 13.09 -25.59 1.52
CA GLN A 60 13.47 -26.95 1.93
C GLN A 60 14.75 -26.94 2.76
N GLN A 61 15.78 -26.18 2.34
CA GLN A 61 17.05 -26.06 3.08
C GLN A 61 16.86 -25.40 4.45
N ALA A 62 16.09 -24.32 4.51
CA ALA A 62 15.82 -23.61 5.76
C ALA A 62 14.99 -24.49 6.72
N GLN A 63 13.97 -25.19 6.22
CA GLN A 63 13.19 -26.14 7.01
C GLN A 63 14.05 -27.29 7.54
N ALA A 64 14.90 -27.88 6.70
CA ALA A 64 15.80 -28.95 7.13
C ALA A 64 16.78 -28.47 8.23
N SER A 65 17.29 -27.25 8.10
CA SER A 65 18.18 -26.64 9.10
C SER A 65 17.46 -26.38 10.42
N LEU A 66 16.21 -25.90 10.37
CA LEU A 66 15.36 -25.70 11.54
C LEU A 66 15.12 -27.02 12.28
N MET A 67 14.72 -28.09 11.57
CA MET A 67 14.37 -29.37 12.19
C MET A 67 15.58 -30.11 12.80
N ARG A 68 16.80 -29.86 12.30
CA ARG A 68 18.04 -30.44 12.84
C ARG A 68 18.58 -29.70 14.07
N HIS A 69 18.07 -28.50 14.36
CA HIS A 69 18.62 -27.68 15.43
C HIS A 69 18.30 -28.26 16.83
N PRO A 70 19.26 -28.31 17.77
CA PRO A 70 19.06 -28.92 19.10
C PRO A 70 17.86 -28.37 19.87
N ILE A 71 17.64 -27.05 19.81
CA ILE A 71 16.47 -26.39 20.43
C ILE A 71 15.16 -26.90 19.84
N THR A 72 15.09 -27.08 18.52
CA THR A 72 13.88 -27.61 17.87
C THR A 72 13.60 -29.05 18.31
N THR A 73 14.64 -29.87 18.46
CA THR A 73 14.50 -31.28 18.87
C THR A 73 14.20 -31.46 20.35
N ALA A 74 14.66 -30.54 21.21
CA ALA A 74 14.45 -30.60 22.66
C ALA A 74 13.12 -29.98 23.10
N MET A 75 12.51 -29.13 22.28
CA MET A 75 11.31 -28.37 22.60
C MET A 75 10.04 -29.23 22.44
N SER A 76 9.04 -28.98 23.29
CA SER A 76 7.75 -29.69 23.18
C SER A 76 6.98 -29.24 21.92
N CYS A 77 6.06 -30.09 21.44
CA CYS A 77 5.21 -29.77 20.29
C CYS A 77 4.35 -28.51 20.53
N GLU A 78 3.90 -28.32 21.76
CA GLU A 78 3.10 -27.14 22.15
C GLU A 78 3.93 -25.86 22.10
N GLN A 79 5.14 -25.89 22.68
CA GLN A 79 6.07 -24.77 22.63
C GLN A 79 6.50 -24.44 21.20
N PHE A 80 6.76 -25.47 20.38
CA PHE A 80 7.07 -25.29 18.97
C PHE A 80 5.91 -24.63 18.22
N THR A 81 4.68 -25.09 18.46
CA THR A 81 3.48 -24.53 17.84
C THR A 81 3.28 -23.06 18.23
N HIS A 82 3.52 -22.70 19.49
CA HIS A 82 3.46 -21.31 19.95
C HIS A 82 4.43 -20.41 19.17
N TRP A 83 5.69 -20.83 19.05
CA TRP A 83 6.71 -20.12 18.28
C TRP A 83 6.38 -20.06 16.79
N GLN A 84 5.81 -21.14 16.24
CA GLN A 84 5.37 -21.22 14.85
C GLN A 84 4.27 -20.18 14.53
N THR A 85 3.27 -20.05 15.41
CA THR A 85 2.21 -19.04 15.28
C THR A 85 2.78 -17.63 15.35
N TRP A 86 3.70 -17.39 16.30
CA TRP A 86 4.37 -16.10 16.43
C TRP A 86 5.21 -15.75 15.20
N ALA A 87 6.03 -16.69 14.71
CA ALA A 87 6.89 -16.49 13.54
C ALA A 87 6.03 -16.19 12.30
N THR A 88 4.93 -16.90 12.12
CA THR A 88 3.96 -16.64 11.05
C THR A 88 3.39 -15.22 11.15
N SER A 89 3.06 -14.74 12.36
CA SER A 89 2.63 -13.35 12.57
C SER A 89 3.72 -12.35 12.18
N MET A 90 4.98 -12.58 12.55
CA MET A 90 6.07 -11.66 12.26
C MET A 90 6.44 -11.60 10.78
N VAL A 91 6.50 -12.76 10.13
CA VAL A 91 6.81 -12.86 8.70
C VAL A 91 5.67 -12.28 7.85
N THR A 92 4.41 -12.43 8.24
CA THR A 92 3.29 -11.82 7.49
C THR A 92 3.31 -10.29 7.53
N LYS A 93 3.88 -9.70 8.59
CA LYS A 93 4.11 -8.25 8.73
C LYS A 93 5.38 -7.77 8.03
N PHE A 94 6.28 -8.68 7.63
CA PHE A 94 7.46 -8.33 6.88
C PHE A 94 7.07 -7.93 5.45
N GLN A 95 7.22 -6.64 5.15
CA GLN A 95 7.07 -6.16 3.79
C GLN A 95 8.43 -6.14 3.12
N ARG A 96 8.64 -7.07 2.18
CA ARG A 96 9.77 -6.96 1.26
C ARG A 96 9.57 -5.68 0.44
N THR A 97 10.48 -4.72 0.56
CA THR A 97 10.45 -3.56 -0.34
C THR A 97 10.71 -4.09 -1.76
N SER A 98 9.64 -4.21 -2.56
CA SER A 98 9.74 -4.55 -3.97
C SER A 98 10.22 -3.33 -4.73
N SER A 99 11.53 -3.11 -4.62
CA SER A 99 12.38 -2.51 -5.63
C SER A 99 12.42 -0.97 -5.71
N PRO A 100 13.56 -0.42 -6.17
CA PRO A 100 13.63 0.86 -6.89
C PRO A 100 12.57 1.05 -7.99
N VAL A 101 11.84 0.00 -8.37
CA VAL A 101 10.77 0.00 -9.38
C VAL A 101 9.52 0.76 -8.92
N GLU A 102 9.15 0.80 -7.63
CA GLU A 102 8.05 1.67 -7.20
C GLU A 102 8.43 3.15 -7.32
N GLY A 103 9.68 3.50 -6.94
CA GLY A 103 10.23 4.83 -7.15
C GLY A 103 10.40 5.18 -8.62
N ARG A 104 10.91 4.25 -9.45
CA ARG A 104 11.08 4.44 -10.90
C ARG A 104 9.74 4.49 -11.61
N ASN A 105 8.75 3.69 -11.25
CA ASN A 105 7.41 3.74 -11.83
C ASN A 105 6.67 4.99 -11.39
N GLY A 106 6.84 5.42 -10.13
CA GLY A 106 6.35 6.72 -9.65
C GLY A 106 6.98 7.87 -10.43
N TYR A 107 8.31 7.87 -10.57
CA TYR A 107 9.06 8.85 -11.35
C TYR A 107 8.69 8.83 -12.84
N LEU A 108 8.57 7.66 -13.47
CA LEU A 108 8.12 7.53 -14.86
C LEU A 108 6.68 7.98 -15.02
N SER A 109 5.78 7.64 -14.09
CA SER A 109 4.39 8.12 -14.08
C SER A 109 4.34 9.64 -13.97
N GLN A 110 5.16 10.23 -13.08
CA GLN A 110 5.28 11.69 -12.92
C GLN A 110 5.87 12.35 -14.16
N ILE A 111 6.91 11.78 -14.78
CA ILE A 111 7.47 12.22 -16.05
C ILE A 111 6.42 12.16 -17.15
N HIS A 112 5.72 11.04 -17.30
CA HIS A 112 4.70 10.88 -18.33
C HIS A 112 3.53 11.83 -18.11
N HIS A 113 3.15 12.07 -16.86
CA HIS A 113 2.12 13.04 -16.52
C HIS A 113 2.58 14.48 -16.82
N ASN A 114 3.79 14.86 -16.43
CA ASN A 114 4.32 16.22 -16.61
C ASN A 114 4.70 16.51 -18.07
N ARG A 115 5.22 15.53 -18.82
CA ARG A 115 5.63 15.69 -20.23
C ARG A 115 4.46 15.71 -21.22
N ARG A 116 3.26 15.27 -20.83
CA ARG A 116 2.07 15.37 -21.70
C ARG A 116 1.60 16.81 -21.92
N GLY A 117 2.11 17.77 -21.15
CA GLY A 117 1.69 19.16 -21.23
C GLY A 117 0.23 19.37 -20.87
N LEU A 118 -0.26 20.61 -21.01
CA LEU A 118 -1.68 20.89 -20.92
C LEU A 118 -2.35 20.52 -22.25
N SER A 119 -3.43 19.74 -22.21
CA SER A 119 -4.25 19.53 -23.40
C SER A 119 -4.78 20.87 -23.90
N THR A 120 -5.02 21.00 -25.21
CA THR A 120 -5.55 22.24 -25.81
C THR A 120 -6.84 22.70 -25.11
N ARG A 121 -7.70 21.75 -24.71
CA ARG A 121 -8.91 22.04 -23.93
C ARG A 121 -8.59 22.65 -22.57
N ARG A 122 -7.66 22.06 -21.82
CA ARG A 122 -7.26 22.54 -20.50
C ARG A 122 -6.57 23.90 -20.58
N LEU A 123 -5.73 24.10 -21.59
CA LEU A 123 -5.10 25.39 -21.87
C LEU A 123 -6.15 26.48 -22.12
N ARG A 124 -7.12 26.23 -23.01
CA ARG A 124 -8.23 27.18 -23.28
C ARG A 124 -8.98 27.55 -22.01
N VAL A 125 -9.37 26.56 -21.19
CA VAL A 125 -10.07 26.81 -19.92
C VAL A 125 -9.22 27.64 -18.96
N MET A 126 -7.93 27.32 -18.80
CA MET A 126 -7.04 28.08 -17.93
C MET A 126 -6.83 29.51 -18.45
N THR A 127 -6.71 29.71 -19.76
CA THR A 127 -6.66 31.04 -20.38
C THR A 127 -7.93 31.83 -20.10
N THR A 128 -9.11 31.22 -20.22
CA THR A 128 -10.38 31.88 -19.90
C THR A 128 -10.46 32.27 -18.42
N ILE A 129 -10.12 31.37 -17.50
CA ILE A 129 -10.11 31.66 -16.06
C ILE A 129 -9.13 32.78 -15.73
N HIS A 130 -7.93 32.73 -16.28
CA HIS A 130 -6.92 33.77 -16.09
C HIS A 130 -7.40 35.14 -16.58
N ASN A 131 -8.04 35.18 -17.74
CA ASN A 131 -8.45 36.43 -18.36
C ASN A 131 -9.69 37.06 -17.71
N PHE A 132 -10.66 36.24 -17.28
CA PHE A 132 -12.00 36.72 -16.91
C PHE A 132 -12.43 36.44 -15.46
N HIS A 133 -11.68 35.66 -14.67
CA HIS A 133 -12.04 35.36 -13.28
C HIS A 133 -10.97 35.76 -12.26
N LEU A 134 -9.70 35.57 -12.58
CA LEU A 134 -8.63 35.97 -11.66
C LEU A 134 -8.51 37.50 -11.61
N GLN A 135 -8.68 38.04 -10.41
CA GLN A 135 -8.60 39.46 -10.13
C GLN A 135 -7.28 39.80 -9.43
N ARG A 136 -6.77 41.01 -9.69
CA ARG A 136 -5.65 41.59 -8.95
C ARG A 136 -6.17 42.24 -7.66
N SER A 137 -5.26 42.73 -6.82
CA SER A 137 -5.58 43.50 -5.60
C SER A 137 -6.48 44.73 -5.83
N ASP A 138 -6.53 45.25 -7.06
CA ASP A 138 -7.40 46.37 -7.46
C ASP A 138 -8.78 45.92 -7.97
N GLY A 139 -9.07 44.61 -7.94
CA GLY A 139 -10.33 44.02 -8.41
C GLY A 139 -10.42 43.82 -9.92
N SER A 140 -9.45 44.29 -10.71
CA SER A 140 -9.49 44.19 -12.17
C SER A 140 -9.04 42.81 -12.68
N THR A 141 -9.70 42.34 -13.75
CA THR A 141 -9.26 41.13 -14.46
C THR A 141 -8.18 41.44 -15.51
N ALA A 142 -7.51 40.41 -16.05
CA ALA A 142 -6.53 40.62 -17.10
C ALA A 142 -7.17 41.09 -18.43
N ALA A 143 -8.37 40.63 -18.75
CA ALA A 143 -9.12 41.08 -19.92
C ALA A 143 -9.49 42.56 -19.82
N GLU A 144 -9.95 43.02 -18.65
CA GLU A 144 -10.35 44.41 -18.44
C GLU A 144 -9.19 45.38 -18.63
N ARG A 145 -8.00 45.01 -18.13
CA ARG A 145 -6.77 45.80 -18.31
C ARG A 145 -6.31 45.83 -19.77
N LEU A 146 -6.49 44.73 -20.49
CA LEU A 146 -6.09 44.63 -21.89
C LEU A 146 -7.03 45.41 -22.82
N PHE A 147 -8.34 45.32 -22.59
CA PHE A 147 -9.36 45.89 -23.47
C PHE A 147 -9.91 47.24 -23.01
N GLY A 148 -9.60 47.67 -21.78
CA GLY A 148 -10.06 48.94 -21.20
C GLY A 148 -11.56 49.00 -20.96
N LYS A 149 -12.22 47.84 -20.83
CA LYS A 149 -13.68 47.73 -20.65
C LYS A 149 -14.00 46.65 -19.63
N PRO A 150 -15.04 46.82 -18.79
CA PRO A 150 -15.46 45.80 -17.84
C PRO A 150 -15.91 44.53 -18.56
N SER A 151 -15.64 43.37 -17.96
CA SER A 151 -16.12 42.08 -18.44
C SER A 151 -17.23 41.54 -17.54
N PRO A 152 -18.23 40.82 -18.09
CA PRO A 152 -19.22 40.15 -17.26
C PRO A 152 -18.55 39.08 -16.39
N ASP A 153 -19.14 38.81 -15.22
CA ASP A 153 -18.63 37.76 -14.33
C ASP A 153 -18.64 36.39 -15.04
N LEU A 154 -17.49 35.72 -15.04
CA LEU A 154 -17.30 34.47 -15.76
C LEU A 154 -18.21 33.35 -15.23
N PHE A 155 -18.42 33.29 -13.91
CA PHE A 155 -19.21 32.23 -13.31
C PHE A 155 -20.69 32.41 -13.61
N GLU A 156 -21.21 33.63 -13.41
CA GLU A 156 -22.60 33.97 -13.75
C GLU A 156 -22.89 33.74 -15.24
N TRP A 157 -21.98 34.18 -16.11
CA TRP A 157 -22.12 33.91 -17.54
C TRP A 157 -22.15 32.41 -17.84
N LEU A 158 -21.28 31.62 -17.19
CA LEU A 158 -21.22 30.18 -17.40
C LEU A 158 -22.50 29.47 -16.92
N VAL A 159 -23.04 29.87 -15.77
CA VAL A 159 -24.31 29.34 -15.24
C VAL A 159 -25.46 29.61 -16.21
N GLN A 160 -25.53 30.79 -16.83
CA GLN A 160 -26.54 31.10 -17.84
C GLN A 160 -26.44 30.23 -19.10
N GLN A 161 -25.23 29.77 -19.44
CA GLN A 161 -24.99 28.89 -20.59
C GLN A 161 -25.11 27.40 -20.25
N MET A 162 -25.20 27.03 -18.97
CA MET A 162 -25.28 25.64 -18.57
C MET A 162 -26.64 25.04 -18.96
N PRO A 163 -26.66 23.90 -19.68
CA PRO A 163 -27.91 23.20 -19.96
C PRO A 163 -28.52 22.67 -18.65
N VAL A 164 -29.82 22.37 -18.69
CA VAL A 164 -30.52 21.74 -17.57
C VAL A 164 -29.76 20.48 -17.13
N LEU A 165 -29.33 20.46 -15.87
CA LEU A 165 -28.59 19.33 -15.32
C LEU A 165 -29.48 18.07 -15.32
N PRO A 166 -28.92 16.89 -15.66
CA PRO A 166 -29.67 15.65 -15.59
C PRO A 166 -30.14 15.39 -14.15
N GLN A 167 -31.29 14.73 -14.01
CA GLN A 167 -31.78 14.33 -12.69
C GLN A 167 -30.74 13.48 -11.95
N ALA A 168 -30.68 13.67 -10.62
CA ALA A 168 -29.84 12.86 -9.76
C ALA A 168 -30.08 11.37 -10.04
N ARG A 169 -28.99 10.62 -10.12
CA ARG A 169 -29.06 9.16 -10.31
C ARG A 169 -29.94 8.57 -9.21
N ARG A 170 -31.04 7.89 -9.59
CA ARG A 170 -31.85 7.14 -8.62
C ARG A 170 -30.93 6.15 -7.91
N GLY A 171 -30.78 6.32 -6.60
CA GLY A 171 -30.04 5.38 -5.78
C GLY A 171 -30.62 3.98 -5.96
N LYS A 172 -29.77 2.96 -6.04
CA LYS A 172 -30.26 1.59 -5.90
C LYS A 172 -30.89 1.49 -4.51
N ALA A 173 -32.11 0.96 -4.41
CA ALA A 173 -32.69 0.62 -3.12
C ALA A 173 -31.68 -0.20 -2.32
N ALA A 174 -31.54 0.10 -1.02
CA ALA A 174 -30.64 -0.64 -0.15
C ALA A 174 -30.90 -2.14 -0.33
N ALA A 175 -29.87 -2.89 -0.73
CA ALA A 175 -29.98 -4.34 -0.76
C ALA A 175 -30.37 -4.79 0.65
N LYS A 176 -31.45 -5.58 0.75
CA LYS A 176 -31.95 -6.10 2.03
C LYS A 176 -30.75 -6.71 2.78
N ALA A 177 -30.46 -6.21 3.98
CA ALA A 177 -29.35 -6.69 4.78
C ALA A 177 -29.45 -8.21 4.91
N ARG A 178 -28.45 -8.95 4.41
CA ARG A 178 -28.35 -10.38 4.65
C ARG A 178 -27.90 -10.52 6.10
N THR A 179 -28.79 -10.89 6.99
CA THR A 179 -28.44 -11.22 8.37
C THR A 179 -27.41 -12.36 8.33
N PRO A 180 -26.20 -12.19 8.88
CA PRO A 180 -25.24 -13.28 8.92
C PRO A 180 -25.81 -14.41 9.78
N PHE A 181 -25.94 -15.60 9.19
CA PHE A 181 -26.30 -16.80 9.93
C PHE A 181 -25.12 -17.18 10.82
N LEU A 182 -25.25 -16.98 12.13
CA LEU A 182 -24.29 -17.47 13.11
C LEU A 182 -24.76 -18.84 13.58
N PRO A 183 -24.07 -19.95 13.26
CA PRO A 183 -24.39 -21.24 13.84
C PRO A 183 -24.11 -21.19 15.35
N THR A 184 -25.14 -21.42 16.16
CA THR A 184 -24.99 -21.60 17.61
C THR A 184 -24.19 -22.88 17.87
N VAL A 185 -23.10 -22.73 18.61
CA VAL A 185 -22.30 -23.85 19.13
C VAL A 185 -23.10 -24.54 20.24
N PRO A 186 -23.27 -25.88 20.22
CA PRO A 186 -23.96 -26.60 21.29
C PRO A 186 -23.12 -26.60 22.58
N ALA A 187 -23.84 -26.52 23.70
CA ALA A 187 -23.32 -26.52 25.07
C ALA A 187 -22.69 -27.86 25.49
#